data_AF-I8TVK5-F1
#
_entry.id   AF-I8TVK5-F1
#
_cell.length_a   1.000
_cell.length_b   1.000
_cell.length_c   1.000
_cell.angle_alpha   90.00
_cell.angle_beta   90.00
_cell.angle_gamma   90.00
#
_symmetry.space_group_name_H-M   'P 1'
#
loop_
_entity.id
_entity.type
_entity.pdbx_description
1 polymer ?
#
loop_
_entity_poly.entity_id
_entity_poly.type
_entity_poly.pdbx_seq_one_letter_code
_entity_poly.pdbx_strand_id
1 'polypeptide(L)'
;MADVNFLLEIFNENKEKAVQRFIQYTNEQSDSICLDIDRESKCRITDEEAKGIIKKVCEIKNAIDLQTFEITRRNMYLGKLKEDYNLSIRQIERLTGINRGIVLKA
;
A
#
# COMPACT_ATOMS: atom_id res chain seq x y z
N MET A 1 -20.80 -26.43 -9.36
CA MET A 1 -20.88 -26.99 -8.00
C MET A 1 -19.51 -27.59 -7.71
N ALA A 2 -18.79 -27.10 -6.70
CA ALA A 2 -17.43 -27.59 -6.45
C ALA A 2 -17.50 -29.00 -5.86
N ASP A 3 -16.73 -29.94 -6.42
CA ASP A 3 -16.64 -31.31 -5.91
C ASP A 3 -15.66 -31.36 -4.73
N VAL A 4 -16.23 -31.50 -3.53
CA VAL A 4 -15.48 -31.54 -2.28
C VAL A 4 -14.63 -32.81 -2.17
N ASN A 5 -15.07 -33.93 -2.76
CA ASN A 5 -14.32 -35.17 -2.69
C ASN A 5 -13.07 -35.09 -3.58
N PHE A 6 -13.20 -34.57 -4.81
CA PHE A 6 -12.07 -34.36 -5.71
C PHE A 6 -11.00 -33.44 -5.09
N LEU A 7 -11.40 -32.38 -4.39
CA LEU A 7 -10.46 -31.47 -3.74
C LEU A 7 -9.72 -32.11 -2.56
N LEU A 8 -10.38 -32.98 -1.80
CA LEU A 8 -9.78 -33.66 -0.66
C LEU A 8 -8.78 -34.75 -1.10
N GLU A 9 -9.02 -35.40 -2.24
CA GLU A 9 -8.10 -36.40 -2.81
C GLU A 9 -6.69 -35.82 -3.09
N ILE A 10 -6.59 -34.52 -3.37
CA ILE A 10 -5.30 -33.80 -3.53
C ILE A 10 -4.44 -33.93 -2.26
N PHE A 11 -5.07 -33.95 -1.08
CA PHE A 11 -4.38 -34.01 0.21
C PHE A 11 -4.17 -35.46 0.68
N ASN A 12 -5.15 -36.34 0.44
CA ASN A 12 -5.05 -37.77 0.70
C ASN A 12 -6.21 -38.57 0.07
N GLU A 13 -5.95 -39.81 -0.34
CA GLU A 13 -7.01 -40.76 -0.77
C GLU A 13 -7.93 -41.17 0.40
N ASN A 14 -7.41 -41.22 1.64
CA ASN A 14 -8.22 -41.44 2.82
C ASN A 14 -8.86 -40.11 3.26
N LYS A 15 -10.19 -40.05 3.20
CA LYS A 15 -10.98 -38.84 3.49
C LYS A 15 -10.70 -38.22 4.85
N GLU A 16 -10.52 -39.02 5.90
CA GLU A 16 -10.24 -38.50 7.25
C GLU A 16 -8.85 -37.85 7.30
N LYS A 17 -7.86 -38.50 6.69
CA LYS A 17 -6.49 -37.96 6.59
C LYS A 17 -6.42 -36.73 5.68
N ALA A 18 -7.23 -36.70 4.62
CA ALA A 18 -7.32 -35.57 3.70
C ALA A 18 -7.82 -34.31 4.42
N VAL A 19 -8.88 -34.44 5.22
CA VAL A 19 -9.42 -33.34 6.02
C VAL A 19 -8.39 -32.84 7.04
N GLN A 20 -7.71 -33.75 7.74
CA GLN A 20 -6.66 -33.38 8.69
C GLN A 20 -5.51 -32.62 8.01
N ARG A 21 -5.04 -33.10 6.86
CA ARG A 21 -3.98 -32.43 6.08
C ARG A 21 -4.41 -31.10 5.49
N PHE A 22 -5.66 -30.99 5.05
CA PHE A 22 -6.23 -29.74 4.57
C PHE A 22 -6.29 -28.67 5.67
N ILE A 23 -6.76 -29.06 6.86
CA ILE A 23 -6.78 -28.18 8.04
C ILE A 23 -5.36 -27.78 8.42
N GLN A 24 -4.43 -28.74 8.44
CA GLN A 24 -3.02 -28.46 8.73
C GLN A 24 -2.43 -27.46 7.73
N TYR A 25 -2.59 -27.69 6.43
CA TYR A 25 -2.09 -26.82 5.37
C TYR A 25 -2.71 -25.40 5.43
N THR A 26 -4.00 -25.30 5.72
CA THR A 26 -4.70 -24.00 5.79
C THR A 26 -4.35 -23.22 7.05
N ASN A 27 -4.08 -23.92 8.16
CA ASN A 27 -3.69 -23.32 9.43
C ASN A 27 -2.17 -23.20 9.61
N GLU A 28 -1.39 -23.71 8.66
CA GLU A 28 0.05 -23.52 8.65
C GLU A 28 0.28 -22.02 8.51
N GLN A 29 0.80 -21.40 9.57
CA GLN A 29 1.21 -20.01 9.55
C GLN A 29 2.38 -19.92 8.58
N SER A 30 2.05 -19.61 7.33
CA SER A 30 3.04 -19.32 6.33
C SER A 30 3.63 -17.94 6.63
N ASP A 31 4.96 -17.87 6.79
CA ASP A 31 5.72 -16.62 6.81
C ASP A 31 5.65 -15.85 5.47
N SER A 32 4.85 -16.35 4.52
CA SER A 32 4.52 -15.58 3.33
C SER A 32 3.73 -14.36 3.73
N ILE A 33 4.37 -13.20 3.56
CA ILE A 33 3.79 -11.86 3.45
C ILE A 33 2.68 -11.91 2.39
N CYS A 34 1.52 -12.43 2.78
CA CYS A 34 0.36 -12.55 1.92
C CYS A 34 -0.47 -11.29 2.16
N LEU A 35 -0.33 -10.36 1.22
CA LEU A 35 -0.71 -8.95 1.29
C LEU A 35 0.21 -8.15 2.23
N ASP A 36 0.80 -7.05 1.73
CA ASP A 36 1.48 -5.97 2.47
C ASP A 36 0.51 -5.24 3.42
N ILE A 37 -0.22 -6.00 4.22
CA ILE A 37 -0.96 -5.52 5.37
C ILE A 37 -0.17 -6.06 6.55
N ASP A 38 1.05 -5.50 6.73
CA ASP A 38 1.75 -5.59 7.99
C ASP A 38 0.77 -5.13 9.07
N ARG A 39 0.28 -6.11 9.82
CA ARG A 39 -0.65 -5.96 10.94
C ARG A 39 0.10 -5.48 12.17
N GLU A 40 0.96 -4.49 12.02
CA GLU A 40 1.62 -3.76 13.09
C GLU A 40 2.39 -2.60 12.43
N SER A 41 2.16 -1.35 12.88
CA SER A 41 3.13 -0.25 12.76
C SER A 41 3.34 0.57 11.46
N LYS A 42 2.43 0.56 10.47
CA LYS A 42 2.26 1.76 9.62
C LYS A 42 0.92 2.40 9.92
N CYS A 43 0.90 3.32 10.89
CA CYS A 43 -0.20 4.30 11.00
C CYS A 43 -0.40 4.86 9.59
N ARG A 44 -1.49 4.48 8.93
CA ARG A 44 -1.83 5.01 7.61
C ARG A 44 -1.95 6.51 7.78
N ILE A 45 -0.97 7.26 7.26
CA ILE A 45 -1.02 8.71 7.22
C ILE A 45 -2.34 9.07 6.54
N THR A 46 -3.20 9.75 7.26
CA THR A 46 -4.50 10.20 6.75
C THR A 46 -4.29 11.34 5.75
N ASP A 47 -5.30 11.63 4.94
CA ASP A 47 -5.22 12.77 4.02
C ASP A 47 -5.03 14.11 4.74
N GLU A 48 -5.58 14.28 5.93
CA GLU A 48 -5.40 15.51 6.72
C GLU A 48 -3.98 15.64 7.26
N GLU A 49 -3.39 14.55 7.73
CA GLU A 49 -1.98 14.53 8.13
C GLU A 49 -1.06 14.77 6.93
N ALA A 50 -1.33 14.12 5.80
CA ALA A 50 -0.59 14.31 4.55
C ALA A 50 -0.67 15.76 4.05
N LYS A 51 -1.85 16.40 4.12
CA LYS A 51 -2.00 17.85 3.83
C LYS A 51 -1.14 18.68 4.77
N GLY A 52 -1.13 18.38 6.06
CA GLY A 52 -0.30 19.06 7.04
C GLY A 52 1.19 18.96 6.74
N ILE A 53 1.65 17.75 6.39
CA ILE A 53 3.03 17.49 5.96
C ILE A 53 3.37 18.30 4.72
N ILE A 54 2.55 18.24 3.67
CA ILE A 54 2.81 18.96 2.40
C ILE A 54 2.96 20.47 2.66
N LYS A 55 2.04 21.06 3.43
CA LYS A 55 2.07 22.49 3.77
C LYS A 55 3.34 22.87 4.54
N LYS A 56 3.72 22.06 5.53
CA LYS A 56 4.89 22.30 6.37
C LYS A 56 6.20 22.15 5.60
N VAL A 57 6.33 21.09 4.80
CA VAL A 57 7.57 20.76 4.08
C VAL A 57 7.80 21.70 2.90
N CYS A 58 6.74 22.06 2.19
CA CYS A 58 6.83 22.91 1.00
C CYS A 58 6.66 24.41 1.33
N GLU A 59 6.39 24.76 2.58
CA GLU A 59 6.14 26.14 3.06
C GLU A 59 5.00 26.84 2.31
N ILE A 60 3.90 26.11 2.07
CA ILE A 60 2.72 26.58 1.33
C ILE A 60 1.46 26.55 2.18
N LYS A 61 0.49 27.41 1.83
CA LYS A 61 -0.80 27.49 2.56
C LYS A 61 -1.77 26.39 2.12
N ASN A 62 -1.77 26.05 0.84
CA ASN A 62 -2.57 24.98 0.27
C ASN A 62 -1.69 23.98 -0.49
N ALA A 63 -2.00 22.68 -0.38
CA ALA A 63 -1.23 21.64 -1.07
C ALA A 63 -1.23 21.79 -2.60
N ILE A 64 -2.28 22.41 -3.15
CA ILE A 64 -2.42 22.71 -4.58
C ILE A 64 -1.35 23.72 -5.05
N ASP A 65 -0.88 24.61 -4.17
CA ASP A 65 0.11 25.64 -4.51
C ASP A 65 1.46 25.01 -4.94
N LEU A 66 1.71 23.74 -4.63
CA LEU A 66 2.89 23.02 -5.11
C LEU A 66 2.94 22.91 -6.64
N GLN A 67 1.79 23.02 -7.33
CA GLN A 67 1.74 23.04 -8.80
C GLN A 67 2.42 24.27 -9.41
N THR A 68 2.49 25.39 -8.66
CA THR A 68 3.04 26.65 -9.17
C THR A 68 4.55 26.72 -9.04
N PHE A 69 5.20 25.69 -8.50
CA PHE A 69 6.65 25.65 -8.33
C PHE A 69 7.32 25.34 -9.68
N GLU A 70 8.51 25.93 -9.88
CA GLU A 70 9.41 25.53 -10.96
C GLU A 70 9.65 24.03 -10.96
N ILE A 71 9.71 23.41 -12.15
CA ILE A 71 9.68 21.95 -12.34
C ILE A 71 10.73 21.24 -11.48
N THR A 72 11.96 21.73 -11.48
CA THR A 72 13.07 21.14 -10.70
C THR A 72 12.79 21.20 -9.20
N ARG A 73 12.32 22.34 -8.71
CA ARG A 73 12.00 22.55 -7.29
C ARG A 73 10.81 21.69 -6.86
N ARG A 74 9.76 21.64 -7.70
CA ARG A 74 8.59 20.78 -7.47
C ARG A 74 9.00 19.32 -7.36
N ASN A 75 9.79 18.82 -8.32
CA ASN A 75 10.19 17.41 -8.34
C ASN A 75 11.05 17.05 -7.13
N MET A 76 11.96 17.94 -6.69
CA MET A 76 12.70 17.77 -5.44
C MET A 76 11.76 17.57 -4.23
N TYR A 77 10.71 18.40 -4.09
CA TYR A 77 9.74 18.22 -3.00
C TYR A 77 8.90 16.95 -3.16
N LEU A 78 8.52 16.57 -4.39
CA LEU A 78 7.78 15.33 -4.64
C LEU A 78 8.58 14.09 -4.22
N GLY A 79 9.89 14.06 -4.52
CA GLY A 79 10.80 13.02 -4.03
C GLY A 79 10.84 13.00 -2.50
N LYS A 80 11.06 14.17 -1.89
CA LYS A 80 11.11 14.33 -0.42
C LYS A 80 9.84 13.81 0.27
N LEU A 81 8.66 14.16 -0.25
CA LEU A 81 7.38 13.73 0.32
C LEU A 81 7.18 12.21 0.28
N LYS A 82 7.71 11.54 -0.75
CA LYS A 82 7.64 10.07 -0.87
C LYS A 82 8.66 9.38 0.02
N GLU A 83 9.91 9.84 0.01
CA GLU A 83 11.03 9.15 0.63
C GLU A 83 11.13 9.46 2.14
N ASP A 84 11.07 10.73 2.51
CA ASP A 84 11.28 11.15 3.90
C ASP A 84 9.99 11.06 4.73
N TYR A 85 8.84 11.24 4.09
CA TYR A 85 7.53 11.33 4.77
C TYR A 85 6.58 10.18 4.44
N ASN A 86 7.01 9.21 3.62
CA ASN A 86 6.24 8.01 3.28
C ASN A 86 4.84 8.32 2.72
N LEU A 87 4.64 9.49 2.08
CA LEU A 87 3.37 9.79 1.43
C LEU A 87 3.22 8.96 0.17
N SER A 88 2.07 8.31 0.02
CA SER A 88 1.81 7.54 -1.18
C SER A 88 1.64 8.45 -2.40
N ILE A 89 2.01 7.96 -3.58
CA ILE A 89 1.82 8.64 -4.86
C ILE A 89 0.37 9.12 -5.03
N ARG A 90 -0.61 8.31 -4.62
CA ARG A 90 -2.04 8.64 -4.72
C ARG A 90 -2.44 9.80 -3.81
N GLN A 91 -1.89 9.87 -2.59
CA GLN A 91 -2.15 10.98 -1.69
C GLN A 91 -1.57 12.28 -2.25
N ILE A 92 -0.32 12.23 -2.71
CA ILE A 92 0.32 13.40 -3.31
C ILE A 92 -0.48 13.86 -4.55
N GLU A 93 -0.83 12.95 -5.45
CA GLU A 93 -1.66 13.25 -6.63
C GLU A 93 -2.99 13.92 -6.25
N ARG A 94 -3.76 13.30 -5.35
CA ARG A 94 -5.08 13.80 -4.96
C ARG A 94 -5.02 15.15 -4.24
N LEU A 95 -4.03 15.35 -3.37
CA LEU A 95 -3.93 16.53 -2.51
C LEU A 95 -3.30 17.73 -3.22
N THR A 96 -2.37 17.48 -4.13
CA THR A 96 -1.66 18.53 -4.87
C THR A 96 -2.29 18.81 -6.23
N GLY A 97 -3.05 17.87 -6.80
CA GLY A 97 -3.58 17.94 -8.16
C GLY A 97 -2.53 17.68 -9.25
N ILE A 98 -1.30 17.30 -8.88
CA ILE A 98 -0.23 16.96 -9.83
C ILE A 98 -0.50 15.56 -10.40
N ASN A 99 -0.46 15.44 -11.72
CA ASN A 99 -0.69 14.17 -12.41
C ASN A 99 0.20 13.04 -11.85
N ARG A 100 -0.38 11.86 -11.63
CA ARG A 100 0.31 10.66 -11.14
C ARG A 100 1.65 10.38 -11.82
N GLY A 101 1.71 10.52 -13.14
CA GLY A 101 2.91 10.23 -13.91
C GLY A 101 4.08 11.14 -13.55
N ILE A 102 3.80 12.39 -13.17
CA ILE A 102 4.80 13.34 -12.69
C ILE A 102 5.24 12.95 -11.28
N VAL A 103 4.30 12.67 -10.38
CA VAL A 103 4.58 12.27 -8.99
C VAL A 103 5.39 10.97 -8.92
N LEU A 104 5.10 10.01 -9.80
CA LEU A 104 5.82 8.74 -9.88
C LEU A 104 7.27 8.94 -10.34
N LYS A 105 7.50 9.81 -11.33
CA LYS A 105 8.81 10.03 -11.96
C LYS A 105 9.75 10.96 -11.19
N ALA A 106 9.18 11.93 -10.49
CA ALA A 106 9.93 12.89 -9.66
C ALA A 106 10.66 12.17 -8.52
#